data_AF-A0A382KF26-F1
#
_entry.id   AF-A0A382KF26-F1
#
_cell.length_a   1.000
_cell.length_b   1.000
_cell.length_c   1.000
_cell.angle_alpha   90.00
_cell.angle_beta   90.00
_cell.angle_gamma   90.00
#
_symmetry.space_group_name_H-M   'P 1'
#
loop_
_entity.id
_entity.type
_entity.pdbx_description
1 polymer ?
#
loop_
_entity_poly.entity_id
_entity_poly.type
_entity_poly.pdbx_seq_one_letter_code
_entity_poly.pdbx_strand_id
1 'polypeptide(L)'
;AFDAAADPSRFRDLPGPASEPWRAEKLYRSVRFRGGATEVASVSLPTGTFDPLLGRSFYQLAMESRSQHRSQDMGAAQGLGDRASALVQVQSHVLGFSADDGIFSGIDTTLVGLAEGLPTEAVGPVRQRLEDYRTAIHEAEEALDALRPSQAVPPLVRAYRSLEATIRLIRDLGDPAAFLAESLVIRGALVRSALLDAASVVIDVRVDDDLVVAGEAVNLQVQVWNGGHFRIDGAALSSVGGEPAVALPAEFLAVEGQTEVPQDIPPGAVASWHYRVRFRNNLAPSRLYYLRGPRTGDMYQWIGESGSESLPRNRRSLLSAVGEINLYISEIDEPVRIVWGEEAEYVGVDGALGEFRKPVLGTPAVAVAVEPSQMIWPMGPGDSRSVSVVLRNEAASGSTGKVSLEAPTGWEVRPESISFDLG
;
A
#
# COMPACT_ATOMS: atom_id res chain seq x y z
N ALA A 1 -5.29 -15.90 28.25
CA ALA A 1 -5.19 -14.88 27.19
C ALA A 1 -5.87 -15.37 25.91
N PHE A 2 -5.46 -16.51 25.34
CA PHE A 2 -6.09 -17.12 24.16
C PHE A 2 -7.62 -17.26 24.30
N ASP A 3 -8.12 -18.04 25.27
CA ASP A 3 -9.58 -18.17 25.47
C ASP A 3 -10.26 -16.87 25.94
N ALA A 4 -9.54 -16.05 26.70
CA ALA A 4 -10.09 -14.80 27.22
C ALA A 4 -10.33 -13.75 26.12
N ALA A 5 -9.53 -13.76 25.04
CA ALA A 5 -9.70 -12.86 23.90
C ALA A 5 -10.95 -13.20 23.07
N ALA A 6 -11.38 -14.46 23.10
CA ALA A 6 -12.57 -14.95 22.41
C ALA A 6 -13.85 -14.88 23.27
N ASP A 7 -13.73 -14.48 24.55
CA ASP A 7 -14.83 -14.48 25.51
C ASP A 7 -15.56 -13.13 25.49
N PRO A 8 -16.79 -13.04 24.95
CA PRO A 8 -17.54 -11.78 24.85
C PRO A 8 -17.89 -11.19 26.22
N SER A 9 -17.75 -11.97 27.30
CA SER A 9 -18.02 -11.52 28.65
C SER A 9 -16.84 -10.79 29.31
N ARG A 10 -15.61 -10.91 28.75
CA ARG A 10 -14.36 -10.42 29.36
C ARG A 10 -14.08 -8.93 29.12
N PHE A 11 -14.32 -8.46 27.90
CA PHE A 11 -13.92 -7.11 27.45
C PHE A 11 -15.14 -6.34 26.92
N ARG A 12 -16.14 -6.13 27.79
CA ARG A 12 -17.45 -5.55 27.43
C ARG A 12 -17.41 -4.05 27.16
N ASP A 13 -16.31 -3.41 27.51
CA ASP A 13 -16.05 -1.98 27.37
C ASP A 13 -15.42 -1.61 26.01
N LEU A 14 -15.12 -2.60 25.16
CA LEU A 14 -14.58 -2.37 23.82
C LEU A 14 -15.68 -1.88 22.86
N PRO A 15 -15.50 -0.72 22.21
CA PRO A 15 -16.47 -0.20 21.23
C PRO A 15 -16.19 -0.69 19.80
N GLY A 16 -17.20 -0.57 18.93
CA GLY A 16 -17.05 -0.75 17.48
C GLY A 16 -16.69 -2.19 17.07
N PRO A 17 -15.87 -2.40 16.02
CA PRO A 17 -15.50 -3.74 15.55
C PRO A 17 -14.82 -4.64 16.60
N ALA A 18 -14.27 -4.05 17.67
CA ALA A 18 -13.67 -4.79 18.78
C ALA A 18 -14.69 -5.31 19.81
N SER A 19 -15.98 -4.95 19.69
CA SER A 19 -17.05 -5.46 20.57
C SER A 19 -17.42 -6.91 20.26
N GLU A 20 -17.17 -7.37 19.04
CA GLU A 20 -17.35 -8.76 18.65
C GLU A 20 -15.99 -9.47 18.71
N PRO A 21 -15.77 -10.35 19.71
CA PRO A 21 -14.48 -11.01 19.85
C PRO A 21 -14.26 -12.00 18.70
N TRP A 22 -13.13 -11.88 18.02
CA TRP A 22 -12.67 -12.88 17.07
C TRP A 22 -12.00 -14.05 17.79
N ARG A 23 -12.41 -15.29 17.47
CA ARG A 23 -11.83 -16.50 18.05
C ARG A 23 -10.78 -17.10 17.13
N ALA A 24 -9.54 -17.12 17.58
CA ALA A 24 -8.49 -17.89 16.93
C ALA A 24 -8.75 -19.40 17.11
N GLU A 25 -8.67 -20.17 16.05
CA GLU A 25 -8.99 -21.61 16.06
C GLU A 25 -7.85 -22.50 16.57
N LYS A 26 -6.60 -22.08 16.39
CA LYS A 26 -5.40 -22.82 16.85
C LYS A 26 -4.32 -21.87 17.39
N LEU A 27 -3.58 -22.32 18.40
CA LEU A 27 -2.43 -21.62 18.96
C LEU A 27 -1.17 -22.46 18.86
N TYR A 28 -0.18 -21.92 18.15
CA TYR A 28 1.14 -22.53 18.01
C TYR A 28 2.21 -21.69 18.72
N ARG A 29 3.24 -22.36 19.23
CA ARG A 29 4.42 -21.74 19.83
C ARG A 29 5.69 -22.30 19.21
N SER A 30 6.66 -21.43 18.93
CA SER A 30 7.99 -21.88 18.50
C SER A 30 8.72 -22.61 19.62
N VAL A 31 9.37 -23.74 19.28
CA VAL A 31 10.22 -24.51 20.20
C VAL A 31 11.46 -23.70 20.64
N ARG A 32 11.93 -22.74 19.81
CA ARG A 32 13.21 -22.05 19.98
C ARG A 32 13.29 -21.13 21.21
N PHE A 33 12.20 -20.47 21.59
CA PHE A 33 12.26 -19.36 22.56
C PHE A 33 11.76 -19.73 23.97
N ARG A 34 11.05 -20.85 24.13
CA ARG A 34 10.46 -21.28 25.42
C ARG A 34 10.39 -22.80 25.64
N GLY A 35 10.89 -23.62 24.72
CA GLY A 35 10.88 -25.07 24.89
C GLY A 35 11.85 -25.50 25.98
N GLY A 36 11.39 -26.32 26.94
CA GLY A 36 12.29 -27.17 27.70
C GLY A 36 12.97 -28.16 26.75
N ALA A 37 14.13 -28.71 27.12
CA ALA A 37 14.91 -29.64 26.28
C ALA A 37 14.16 -30.92 25.82
N THR A 38 12.94 -31.14 26.31
CA THR A 38 12.09 -32.32 26.08
C THR A 38 10.81 -32.03 25.29
N GLU A 39 10.55 -30.79 24.85
CA GLU A 39 9.31 -30.47 24.14
C GLU A 39 9.39 -30.88 22.66
N VAL A 40 8.59 -31.87 22.28
CA VAL A 40 8.53 -32.42 20.91
C VAL A 40 7.67 -31.50 20.04
N ALA A 41 8.20 -31.13 18.87
CA ALA A 41 7.47 -30.35 17.89
C ALA A 41 6.25 -31.13 17.39
N SER A 42 5.09 -30.49 17.36
CA SER A 42 3.88 -31.07 16.75
C SER A 42 3.78 -30.75 15.26
N VAL A 43 4.49 -29.73 14.77
CA VAL A 43 4.55 -29.36 13.36
C VAL A 43 5.98 -28.98 12.99
N SER A 44 6.44 -29.46 11.85
CA SER A 44 7.65 -28.99 11.19
C SER A 44 7.28 -28.28 9.90
N LEU A 45 7.52 -26.97 9.83
CA LEU A 45 7.25 -26.16 8.64
C LEU A 45 8.52 -26.08 7.78
N PRO A 46 8.54 -26.63 6.55
CA PRO A 46 9.69 -26.49 5.66
C PRO A 46 9.82 -25.02 5.24
N THR A 47 10.92 -24.39 5.65
CA THR A 47 11.23 -22.98 5.33
C THR A 47 12.46 -22.85 4.43
N GLY A 48 13.25 -23.91 4.29
CA GLY A 48 14.43 -23.97 3.42
C GLY A 48 14.14 -24.42 2.00
N THR A 49 12.89 -24.82 1.68
CA THR A 49 12.50 -25.17 0.32
C THR A 49 12.78 -24.00 -0.62
N PHE A 50 13.47 -24.30 -1.72
CA PHE A 50 13.81 -23.31 -2.72
C PHE A 50 12.57 -22.92 -3.52
N ASP A 51 12.25 -21.62 -3.54
CA ASP A 51 11.19 -21.07 -4.37
C ASP A 51 11.79 -20.60 -5.71
N PRO A 52 11.36 -21.17 -6.85
CA PRO A 52 11.91 -20.82 -8.16
C PRO A 52 11.55 -19.41 -8.63
N LEU A 53 10.45 -18.82 -8.15
CA LEU A 53 10.05 -17.45 -8.50
C LEU A 53 10.89 -16.43 -7.72
N LEU A 54 11.18 -16.71 -6.44
CA LEU A 54 12.03 -15.85 -5.62
C LEU A 54 13.53 -16.09 -5.86
N GLY A 55 13.91 -17.25 -6.42
CA GLY A 55 15.30 -17.68 -6.57
C GLY A 55 16.01 -17.96 -5.23
N ARG A 56 15.23 -18.17 -4.15
CA ARG A 56 15.72 -18.36 -2.77
C ARG A 56 14.63 -19.00 -1.91
N SER A 57 14.99 -19.45 -0.71
CA SER A 57 14.01 -19.99 0.25
C SER A 57 13.40 -18.91 1.14
N PHE A 58 12.23 -19.20 1.72
CA PHE A 58 11.60 -18.33 2.73
C PHE A 58 12.50 -18.10 3.95
N TYR A 59 13.36 -19.07 4.30
CA TYR A 59 14.36 -18.89 5.35
C TYR A 59 15.37 -17.80 5.01
N GLN A 60 15.88 -17.75 3.77
CA GLN A 60 16.83 -16.73 3.34
C GLN A 60 16.18 -15.33 3.37
N LEU A 61 14.95 -15.21 2.86
CA LEU A 61 14.16 -13.99 2.97
C LEU A 61 13.95 -13.55 4.42
N ALA A 62 13.66 -14.49 5.33
CA ALA A 62 13.52 -14.20 6.75
C ALA A 62 14.84 -13.73 7.40
N MET A 63 16.00 -14.28 7.01
CA MET A 63 17.30 -13.83 7.51
C MET A 63 17.71 -12.46 6.95
N GLU A 64 17.34 -12.15 5.71
CA GLU A 64 17.47 -10.81 5.15
C GLU A 64 16.63 -9.79 5.93
N SER A 65 15.35 -10.11 6.17
CA SER A 65 14.44 -9.28 6.97
C SER A 65 14.97 -9.08 8.39
N ARG A 66 15.42 -10.16 9.06
CA ARG A 66 16.04 -10.08 10.38
C ARG A 66 17.25 -9.16 10.39
N SER A 67 18.05 -9.14 9.32
CA SER A 67 19.23 -8.29 9.22
C SER A 67 18.89 -6.79 9.08
N GLN A 68 17.61 -6.43 8.87
CA GLN A 68 17.14 -5.04 8.97
C GLN A 68 16.97 -4.56 10.41
N HIS A 69 17.05 -5.44 11.42
CA HIS A 69 17.07 -5.09 12.84
C HIS A 69 18.45 -4.56 13.28
N ARG A 70 18.95 -3.52 12.59
CA ARG A 70 20.32 -3.00 12.71
C ARG A 70 20.67 -2.48 14.10
N SER A 71 19.73 -1.84 14.79
CA SER A 71 19.94 -1.32 16.16
C SER A 71 20.07 -2.41 17.23
N GLN A 72 19.67 -3.64 16.91
CA GLN A 72 19.70 -4.80 17.82
C GLN A 72 20.85 -5.76 17.50
N ASP A 73 21.73 -5.39 16.54
CA ASP A 73 22.84 -6.22 16.07
C ASP A 73 22.40 -7.64 15.64
N MET A 74 21.26 -7.73 14.97
CA MET A 74 20.64 -9.01 14.58
C MET A 74 20.95 -9.42 13.13
N GLY A 75 22.11 -9.04 12.61
CA GLY A 75 22.59 -9.56 11.32
C GLY A 75 22.59 -11.10 11.32
N ALA A 76 22.20 -11.71 10.20
CA ALA A 76 22.18 -13.16 10.04
C ALA A 76 22.61 -13.58 8.63
N ALA A 77 23.39 -14.67 8.55
CA ALA A 77 23.71 -15.29 7.28
C ALA A 77 22.47 -15.96 6.67
N GLN A 78 22.36 -15.89 5.33
CA GLN A 78 21.28 -16.51 4.56
C GLN A 78 21.66 -17.92 4.11
N GLY A 79 21.75 -18.85 5.06
CA GLY A 79 22.20 -20.23 4.79
C GLY A 79 21.35 -20.97 3.75
N LEU A 80 22.01 -21.76 2.91
CA LEU A 80 21.40 -22.59 1.86
C LEU A 80 20.88 -23.94 2.41
N GLY A 81 20.01 -24.58 1.62
CA GLY A 81 19.55 -25.96 1.84
C GLY A 81 18.36 -26.10 2.80
N ASP A 82 18.06 -27.35 3.15
CA ASP A 82 16.89 -27.70 3.94
C ASP A 82 16.90 -27.04 5.31
N ARG A 83 15.77 -26.39 5.63
CA ARG A 83 15.50 -25.74 6.90
C ARG A 83 14.04 -25.94 7.25
N ALA A 84 13.76 -26.04 8.54
CA ALA A 84 12.41 -26.09 9.03
C ALA A 84 12.25 -25.25 10.30
N SER A 85 11.03 -24.75 10.51
CA SER A 85 10.60 -24.15 11.77
C SER A 85 9.72 -25.13 12.54
N ALA A 86 10.14 -25.44 13.76
CA ALA A 86 9.43 -26.34 14.65
C ALA A 86 8.44 -25.58 15.54
N LEU A 87 7.18 -26.02 15.52
CA LEU A 87 6.09 -25.46 16.30
C LEU A 87 5.45 -26.54 17.19
N VAL A 88 4.97 -26.12 18.35
CA VAL A 88 4.15 -26.92 19.27
C VAL A 88 2.75 -26.35 19.27
N GLN A 89 1.75 -27.18 18.99
CA GLN A 89 0.34 -26.85 19.13
C GLN A 89 0.01 -26.82 20.62
N VAL A 90 -0.18 -25.62 21.15
CA VAL A 90 -0.47 -25.39 22.57
C VAL A 90 -1.96 -25.63 22.84
N GLN A 91 -2.82 -25.23 21.89
CA GLN A 91 -4.26 -25.33 22.01
C GLN A 91 -4.92 -25.38 20.62
N SER A 92 -6.05 -26.06 20.50
CA SER A 92 -6.88 -26.12 19.28
C SER A 92 -8.35 -26.23 19.66
N HIS A 93 -9.19 -25.47 18.98
CA HIS A 93 -10.65 -25.64 19.01
C HIS A 93 -11.14 -26.50 17.83
N VAL A 94 -10.28 -26.74 16.84
CA VAL A 94 -10.53 -27.66 15.72
C VAL A 94 -10.25 -29.10 16.16
N LEU A 95 -11.25 -29.98 15.99
CA LEU A 95 -11.19 -31.40 16.34
C LEU A 95 -10.96 -32.26 15.10
N GLY A 96 -10.34 -33.43 15.28
CA GLY A 96 -10.19 -34.44 14.22
C GLY A 96 -9.05 -34.18 13.23
N PHE A 97 -8.26 -33.13 13.43
CA PHE A 97 -7.06 -32.83 12.64
C PHE A 97 -5.83 -32.90 13.54
N SER A 98 -4.78 -33.53 13.04
CA SER A 98 -3.47 -33.54 13.68
C SER A 98 -2.68 -32.29 13.29
N ALA A 99 -1.63 -32.03 14.04
CA ALA A 99 -0.72 -30.93 13.75
C ALA A 99 0.13 -31.23 12.50
N ASP A 100 0.41 -32.51 12.23
CA ASP A 100 1.15 -32.97 11.03
C ASP A 100 0.40 -32.70 9.72
N ASP A 101 -0.93 -32.58 9.76
CA ASP A 101 -1.74 -32.25 8.58
C ASP A 101 -1.47 -30.82 8.07
N GLY A 102 -0.81 -29.97 8.86
CA GLY A 102 -0.54 -28.56 8.56
C GLY A 102 -1.20 -27.59 9.54
N ILE A 103 -0.64 -26.37 9.62
CA ILE A 103 -1.09 -25.36 10.60
C ILE A 103 -2.51 -24.84 10.33
N PHE A 104 -2.99 -24.93 9.08
CA PHE A 104 -4.33 -24.49 8.66
C PHE A 104 -5.35 -25.62 8.53
N SER A 105 -4.98 -26.87 8.85
CA SER A 105 -5.85 -28.02 8.57
C SER A 105 -7.13 -27.99 9.41
N GLY A 106 -8.28 -28.14 8.77
CA GLY A 106 -9.59 -27.98 9.41
C GLY A 106 -9.99 -26.52 9.68
N ILE A 107 -9.25 -25.54 9.16
CA ILE A 107 -9.62 -24.13 9.13
C ILE A 107 -9.98 -23.77 7.68
N ASP A 108 -11.14 -23.14 7.48
CA ASP A 108 -11.47 -22.56 6.18
C ASP A 108 -10.61 -21.30 5.95
N THR A 109 -9.70 -21.38 4.98
CA THR A 109 -8.83 -20.26 4.56
C THR A 109 -9.34 -19.56 3.31
N THR A 110 -10.54 -19.92 2.86
CA THR A 110 -11.12 -19.47 1.61
C THR A 110 -12.06 -18.28 1.84
N LEU A 111 -12.40 -17.57 0.78
CA LEU A 111 -13.44 -16.53 0.86
C LEU A 111 -14.84 -17.13 1.04
N VAL A 112 -15.02 -18.42 0.80
CA VAL A 112 -16.34 -19.07 0.74
C VAL A 112 -17.01 -19.10 2.11
N GLY A 113 -16.26 -19.35 3.19
CA GLY A 113 -16.78 -19.27 4.55
C GLY A 113 -17.33 -17.89 4.92
N LEU A 114 -16.85 -16.82 4.27
CA LEU A 114 -17.37 -15.46 4.51
C LEU A 114 -18.78 -15.25 3.94
N ALA A 115 -19.25 -16.14 3.06
CA ALA A 115 -20.63 -16.10 2.57
C ALA A 115 -21.65 -16.55 3.63
N GLU A 116 -21.23 -17.22 4.71
CA GLU A 116 -22.14 -17.78 5.73
C GLU A 116 -22.84 -16.71 6.57
N GLY A 117 -22.25 -15.52 6.69
CA GLY A 117 -22.86 -14.37 7.37
C GLY A 117 -23.90 -13.62 6.53
N LEU A 118 -24.13 -14.00 5.27
CA LEU A 118 -25.05 -13.32 4.37
C LEU A 118 -26.51 -13.77 4.56
N PRO A 119 -27.50 -12.98 4.11
CA PRO A 119 -28.89 -13.42 4.01
C PRO A 119 -29.01 -14.72 3.19
N THR A 120 -29.87 -15.63 3.64
CA THR A 120 -30.01 -17.00 3.11
C THR A 120 -30.14 -17.05 1.58
N GLU A 121 -30.88 -16.12 0.99
CA GLU A 121 -31.09 -16.00 -0.45
C GLU A 121 -29.83 -15.63 -1.25
N ALA A 122 -28.87 -14.94 -0.62
CA ALA A 122 -27.62 -14.51 -1.23
C ALA A 122 -26.52 -15.57 -1.09
N VAL A 123 -26.56 -16.42 -0.06
CA VAL A 123 -25.50 -17.41 0.24
C VAL A 123 -25.20 -18.32 -0.95
N GLY A 124 -26.22 -18.91 -1.57
CA GLY A 124 -26.05 -19.87 -2.67
C GLY A 124 -25.36 -19.25 -3.89
N PRO A 125 -25.91 -18.17 -4.48
CA PRO A 125 -25.31 -17.46 -5.60
C PRO A 125 -23.90 -16.95 -5.31
N VAL A 126 -23.66 -16.37 -4.12
CA VAL A 126 -22.34 -15.84 -3.74
C VAL A 126 -21.33 -16.97 -3.59
N ARG A 127 -21.69 -18.05 -2.88
CA ARG A 127 -20.84 -19.23 -2.72
C ARG A 127 -20.40 -19.80 -4.06
N GLN A 128 -21.33 -19.95 -5.01
CA GLN A 128 -20.99 -20.44 -6.35
C GLN A 128 -19.96 -19.55 -7.04
N ARG A 129 -20.12 -18.22 -7.01
CA ARG A 129 -19.17 -17.29 -7.64
C ARG A 129 -17.80 -17.30 -6.97
N LEU A 130 -17.75 -17.47 -5.65
CA LEU A 130 -16.49 -17.58 -4.92
C LEU A 130 -15.77 -18.90 -5.24
N GLU A 131 -16.50 -19.99 -5.46
CA GLU A 131 -15.91 -21.25 -5.95
C GLU A 131 -15.42 -21.12 -7.40
N ASP A 132 -16.21 -20.49 -8.29
CA ASP A 132 -15.78 -20.21 -9.67
C ASP A 132 -14.48 -19.39 -9.69
N TYR A 133 -14.38 -18.38 -8.81
CA TYR A 133 -13.17 -17.59 -8.61
C TYR A 133 -11.99 -18.47 -8.18
N ARG A 134 -12.17 -19.35 -7.19
CA ARG A 134 -11.11 -20.22 -6.69
C ARG A 134 -10.60 -21.19 -7.74
N THR A 135 -11.51 -21.84 -8.47
CA THR A 135 -11.15 -22.71 -9.59
C THR A 135 -10.33 -21.94 -10.63
N ALA A 136 -10.77 -20.74 -10.99
CA ALA A 136 -10.06 -19.92 -11.96
C ALA A 136 -8.67 -19.48 -11.46
N ILE A 137 -8.47 -19.22 -10.16
CA ILE A 137 -7.14 -18.93 -9.60
C ILE A 137 -6.22 -20.14 -9.71
N HIS A 138 -6.67 -21.34 -9.35
CA HIS A 138 -5.84 -22.54 -9.49
C HIS A 138 -5.46 -22.80 -10.96
N GLU A 139 -6.40 -22.62 -11.89
CA GLU A 139 -6.12 -22.73 -13.33
C GLU A 139 -5.10 -21.67 -13.80
N ALA A 140 -5.12 -20.46 -13.22
CA ALA A 140 -4.13 -19.42 -13.52
C ALA A 140 -2.74 -19.78 -12.96
N GLU A 141 -2.67 -20.37 -11.76
CA GLU A 141 -1.44 -20.86 -11.16
C GLU A 141 -0.83 -21.99 -12.01
N GLU A 142 -1.65 -22.94 -12.47
CA GLU A 142 -1.21 -24.03 -13.35
C GLU A 142 -0.74 -23.54 -14.72
N ALA A 143 -1.33 -22.46 -15.24
CA ALA A 143 -0.98 -21.86 -16.52
C ALA A 143 0.18 -20.83 -16.43
N LEU A 144 0.67 -20.53 -15.24
CA LEU A 144 1.72 -19.52 -15.05
C LEU A 144 3.07 -20.04 -15.57
N ASP A 145 3.50 -19.48 -16.71
CA ASP A 145 4.80 -19.75 -17.32
C ASP A 145 5.62 -18.46 -17.39
N ALA A 146 6.87 -18.51 -16.91
CA ALA A 146 7.74 -17.33 -16.83
C ALA A 146 8.10 -16.73 -18.20
N LEU A 147 8.08 -17.53 -19.28
CA LEU A 147 8.34 -17.08 -20.65
C LEU A 147 7.06 -16.75 -21.41
N ARG A 148 5.89 -17.19 -20.90
CA ARG A 148 4.57 -17.03 -21.52
C ARG A 148 3.51 -16.68 -20.47
N PRO A 149 3.67 -15.59 -19.70
CA PRO A 149 2.75 -15.25 -18.61
C PRO A 149 1.32 -15.01 -19.11
N SER A 150 1.16 -14.64 -20.39
CA SER A 150 -0.14 -14.50 -21.07
C SER A 150 -1.02 -15.75 -21.03
N GLN A 151 -0.45 -16.95 -20.80
CA GLN A 151 -1.25 -18.18 -20.65
C GLN A 151 -2.15 -18.14 -19.41
N ALA A 152 -1.79 -17.37 -18.38
CA ALA A 152 -2.62 -17.16 -17.20
C ALA A 152 -3.76 -16.14 -17.41
N VAL A 153 -3.77 -15.39 -18.51
CA VAL A 153 -4.77 -14.32 -18.75
C VAL A 153 -6.21 -14.85 -18.82
N PRO A 154 -6.55 -15.90 -19.61
CA PRO A 154 -7.92 -16.40 -19.65
C PRO A 154 -8.50 -16.84 -18.28
N PRO A 155 -7.80 -17.64 -17.44
CA PRO A 155 -8.28 -17.95 -16.10
C PRO A 155 -8.33 -16.71 -15.18
N LEU A 156 -7.35 -15.80 -15.23
CA LEU A 156 -7.38 -14.55 -14.45
C LEU A 156 -8.59 -13.67 -14.79
N VAL A 157 -9.02 -13.64 -16.05
CA VAL A 157 -10.25 -12.95 -16.45
C VAL A 157 -11.49 -13.60 -15.86
N ARG A 158 -11.57 -14.93 -15.84
CA ARG A 158 -12.68 -15.63 -15.17
C ARG A 158 -12.72 -15.29 -13.68
N ALA A 159 -11.57 -15.31 -13.02
CA ALA A 159 -11.44 -14.90 -11.62
C ALA A 159 -11.92 -13.45 -11.42
N TYR A 160 -11.46 -12.52 -12.25
CA TYR A 160 -11.84 -11.11 -12.19
C TYR A 160 -13.35 -10.91 -12.35
N ARG A 161 -13.96 -11.55 -13.37
CA ARG A 161 -15.40 -11.49 -13.61
C ARG A 161 -16.22 -12.10 -12.47
N SER A 162 -15.75 -13.19 -11.87
CA SER A 162 -16.41 -13.82 -10.72
C SER A 162 -16.40 -12.89 -9.50
N LEU A 163 -15.29 -12.20 -9.23
CA LEU A 163 -15.22 -11.21 -8.15
C LEU A 163 -16.14 -10.02 -8.41
N GLU A 164 -16.10 -9.44 -9.61
CA GLU A 164 -16.98 -8.34 -10.02
C GLU A 164 -18.47 -8.72 -9.92
N ALA A 165 -18.83 -9.93 -10.33
CA ALA A 165 -20.18 -10.45 -10.17
C ALA A 165 -20.56 -10.62 -8.69
N THR A 166 -19.64 -11.08 -7.86
CA THR A 166 -19.86 -11.22 -6.41
C THR A 166 -20.08 -9.86 -5.76
N ILE A 167 -19.26 -8.85 -6.09
CA ILE A 167 -19.41 -7.47 -5.62
C ILE A 167 -20.81 -6.92 -5.97
N ARG A 168 -21.29 -7.17 -7.20
CA ARG A 168 -22.65 -6.77 -7.61
C ARG A 168 -23.75 -7.47 -6.81
N LEU A 169 -23.59 -8.76 -6.49
CA LEU A 169 -24.58 -9.52 -5.70
C LEU A 169 -24.71 -8.99 -4.27
N ILE A 170 -23.61 -8.51 -3.68
CA ILE A 170 -23.61 -8.09 -2.27
C ILE A 170 -23.78 -6.59 -2.06
N ARG A 171 -23.76 -5.78 -3.14
CA ARG A 171 -23.74 -4.31 -3.08
C ARG A 171 -24.83 -3.73 -2.19
N ASP A 172 -26.02 -4.32 -2.25
CA ASP A 172 -27.22 -3.78 -1.60
C ASP A 172 -27.50 -4.46 -0.24
N LEU A 173 -26.58 -5.31 0.26
CA LEU A 173 -26.75 -6.07 1.51
C LEU A 173 -26.33 -5.30 2.76
N GLY A 174 -25.52 -4.24 2.65
CA GLY A 174 -25.08 -3.43 3.79
C GLY A 174 -24.14 -4.17 4.76
N ASP A 175 -24.29 -3.90 6.06
CA ASP A 175 -23.40 -4.38 7.12
C ASP A 175 -23.13 -5.90 7.13
N PRO A 176 -24.13 -6.80 6.90
CA PRO A 176 -23.89 -8.24 6.80
C PRO A 176 -22.82 -8.65 5.77
N ALA A 177 -22.62 -7.85 4.73
CA ALA A 177 -21.64 -8.11 3.68
C ALA A 177 -20.35 -7.31 3.81
N ALA A 178 -20.21 -6.44 4.82
CA ALA A 178 -19.10 -5.49 4.91
C ALA A 178 -17.72 -6.18 4.88
N PHE A 179 -17.54 -7.22 5.70
CA PHE A 179 -16.27 -7.96 5.78
C PHE A 179 -15.94 -8.69 4.47
N LEU A 180 -16.94 -9.29 3.81
CA LEU A 180 -16.78 -9.90 2.51
C LEU A 180 -16.45 -8.84 1.44
N ALA A 181 -17.11 -7.68 1.46
CA ALA A 181 -16.85 -6.59 0.53
C ALA A 181 -15.42 -6.07 0.66
N GLU A 182 -14.93 -5.84 1.87
CA GLU A 182 -13.53 -5.46 2.13
C GLU A 182 -12.55 -6.50 1.58
N SER A 183 -12.82 -7.79 1.83
CA SER A 183 -12.01 -8.89 1.32
C SER A 183 -12.02 -8.94 -0.22
N LEU A 184 -13.17 -8.74 -0.85
CA LEU A 184 -13.31 -8.72 -2.31
C LEU A 184 -12.58 -7.54 -2.95
N VAL A 185 -12.57 -6.37 -2.32
CA VAL A 185 -11.81 -5.20 -2.81
C VAL A 185 -10.31 -5.52 -2.87
N ILE A 186 -9.77 -6.12 -1.81
CA ILE A 186 -8.35 -6.53 -1.75
C ILE A 186 -8.05 -7.57 -2.83
N ARG A 187 -8.89 -8.61 -2.95
CA ARG A 187 -8.69 -9.70 -3.93
C ARG A 187 -8.86 -9.23 -5.36
N GLY A 188 -9.83 -8.34 -5.61
CA GLY A 188 -10.05 -7.71 -6.91
C GLY A 188 -8.85 -6.88 -7.35
N ALA A 189 -8.22 -6.13 -6.43
CA ALA A 189 -6.99 -5.41 -6.73
C ALA A 189 -5.83 -6.34 -7.09
N LEU A 190 -5.64 -7.43 -6.34
CA LEU A 190 -4.59 -8.43 -6.62
C LEU A 190 -4.80 -9.13 -7.97
N VAL A 191 -6.02 -9.57 -8.27
CA VAL A 191 -6.35 -10.24 -9.53
C VAL A 191 -6.21 -9.29 -10.70
N ARG A 192 -6.62 -8.02 -10.54
CA ARG A 192 -6.42 -6.99 -11.56
C ARG A 192 -4.93 -6.77 -11.84
N SER A 193 -4.10 -6.64 -10.80
CA SER A 193 -2.64 -6.51 -10.97
C SER A 193 -2.08 -7.70 -11.72
N ALA A 194 -2.38 -8.92 -11.27
CA ALA A 194 -1.92 -10.15 -11.92
C ALA A 194 -2.40 -10.25 -13.38
N LEU A 195 -3.62 -9.80 -13.68
CA LEU A 195 -4.17 -9.78 -15.03
C LEU A 195 -3.43 -8.78 -15.93
N LEU A 196 -3.17 -7.56 -15.46
CA LEU A 196 -2.41 -6.56 -16.21
C LEU A 196 -0.97 -7.02 -16.44
N ASP A 197 -0.32 -7.56 -15.40
CA ASP A 197 1.05 -8.11 -15.47
C ASP A 197 1.13 -9.27 -16.48
N ALA A 198 0.21 -10.24 -16.38
CA ALA A 198 0.15 -11.40 -17.27
C ALA A 198 -0.18 -10.99 -18.73
N ALA A 199 -0.99 -9.95 -18.91
CA ALA A 199 -1.28 -9.36 -20.22
C ALA A 199 -0.16 -8.44 -20.74
N SER A 200 0.89 -8.20 -19.94
CA SER A 200 2.00 -7.28 -20.24
C SER A 200 1.52 -5.85 -20.50
N VAL A 201 0.56 -5.37 -19.70
CA VAL A 201 0.04 -4.01 -19.73
C VAL A 201 0.68 -3.21 -18.60
N VAL A 202 1.46 -2.19 -18.94
CA VAL A 202 2.15 -1.34 -17.97
C VAL A 202 1.43 0.00 -17.90
N ILE A 203 1.16 0.46 -16.68
CA ILE A 203 0.51 1.74 -16.42
C ILE A 203 1.46 2.57 -15.58
N ASP A 204 1.71 3.81 -15.97
CA ASP A 204 2.61 4.71 -15.28
C ASP A 204 1.99 6.09 -15.14
N VAL A 205 1.97 6.62 -13.91
CA VAL A 205 1.41 7.93 -13.59
C VAL A 205 2.52 8.77 -12.98
N ARG A 206 3.01 9.73 -13.75
CA ARG A 206 4.20 10.51 -13.42
C ARG A 206 3.84 11.95 -13.14
N VAL A 207 4.52 12.54 -12.16
CA VAL A 207 4.57 14.00 -11.98
C VAL A 207 5.98 14.51 -12.21
N ASP A 208 6.08 15.78 -12.56
CA ASP A 208 7.35 16.45 -12.82
C ASP A 208 8.04 17.01 -11.56
N ASP A 209 7.39 16.98 -10.39
CA ASP A 209 7.96 17.38 -9.11
C ASP A 209 7.47 16.48 -7.94
N ASP A 210 8.37 16.07 -7.05
CA ASP A 210 8.05 15.32 -5.83
C ASP A 210 7.60 16.22 -4.68
N LEU A 211 7.99 17.50 -4.67
CA LEU A 211 7.70 18.45 -3.60
C LEU A 211 6.79 19.56 -4.11
N VAL A 212 5.55 19.59 -3.62
CA VAL A 212 4.52 20.49 -4.13
C VAL A 212 4.10 21.53 -3.10
N VAL A 213 4.01 22.79 -3.53
CA VAL A 213 3.61 23.92 -2.68
C VAL A 213 2.14 24.29 -2.94
N ALA A 214 1.45 24.71 -1.88
CA ALA A 214 0.06 25.15 -1.96
C ALA A 214 -0.14 26.26 -3.02
N GLY A 215 -1.14 26.09 -3.89
CA GLY A 215 -1.47 27.05 -4.95
C GLY A 215 -0.66 26.90 -6.25
N GLU A 216 0.46 26.16 -6.22
CA GLU A 216 1.27 25.87 -7.41
C GLU A 216 0.67 24.75 -8.26
N ALA A 217 1.23 24.57 -9.45
CA ALA A 217 0.76 23.56 -10.40
C ALA A 217 1.91 22.68 -10.87
N VAL A 218 1.61 21.40 -11.06
CA VAL A 218 2.52 20.38 -11.60
C VAL A 218 1.98 19.84 -12.91
N ASN A 219 2.86 19.29 -13.74
CA ASN A 219 2.44 18.51 -14.90
C ASN A 219 2.33 17.04 -14.49
N LEU A 220 1.22 16.41 -14.86
CA LEU A 220 0.94 15.01 -14.61
C LEU A 220 0.83 14.30 -15.96
N GLN A 221 1.63 13.27 -16.16
CA GLN A 221 1.60 12.41 -17.34
C GLN A 221 1.05 11.03 -16.95
N VAL A 222 0.07 10.56 -17.71
CA VAL A 222 -0.43 9.18 -17.63
C VAL A 222 0.03 8.45 -18.88
N GLN A 223 0.58 7.24 -18.72
CA GLN A 223 0.95 6.36 -19.81
C GLN A 223 0.37 4.97 -19.61
N VAL A 224 -0.17 4.40 -20.69
CA VAL A 224 -0.56 2.99 -20.75
C VAL A 224 0.18 2.36 -21.91
N TRP A 225 1.05 1.41 -21.60
CA TRP A 225 1.85 0.66 -22.57
C TRP A 225 1.26 -0.74 -22.74
N ASN A 226 0.87 -1.07 -23.96
CA ASN A 226 0.55 -2.44 -24.35
C ASN A 226 1.85 -3.16 -24.76
N GLY A 227 2.55 -3.75 -23.80
CA GLY A 227 3.72 -4.60 -24.08
C GLY A 227 3.35 -6.01 -24.56
N GLY A 228 2.07 -6.38 -24.45
CA GLY A 228 1.55 -7.69 -24.81
C GLY A 228 1.11 -7.82 -26.27
N HIS A 229 0.44 -8.92 -26.56
CA HIS A 229 -0.13 -9.21 -27.88
C HIS A 229 -1.66 -9.10 -27.91
N PHE A 230 -2.30 -8.94 -26.76
CA PHE A 230 -3.74 -8.72 -26.68
C PHE A 230 -4.07 -7.32 -27.19
N ARG A 231 -5.18 -7.20 -27.93
CA ARG A 231 -5.68 -5.91 -28.39
C ARG A 231 -6.35 -5.17 -27.23
N ILE A 232 -6.01 -3.90 -27.06
CA ILE A 232 -6.61 -3.00 -26.08
C ILE A 232 -7.40 -1.92 -26.82
N ASP A 233 -8.69 -1.81 -26.53
CA ASP A 233 -9.54 -0.77 -27.12
C ASP A 233 -10.16 0.13 -26.07
N GLY A 234 -10.52 1.34 -26.51
CA GLY A 234 -11.28 2.28 -25.71
C GLY A 234 -10.58 2.65 -24.41
N ALA A 235 -9.25 2.71 -24.40
CA ALA A 235 -8.48 3.16 -23.27
C ALA A 235 -8.82 4.63 -22.98
N ALA A 236 -9.34 4.89 -21.79
CA ALA A 236 -9.82 6.20 -21.40
C ALA A 236 -9.52 6.49 -19.93
N LEU A 237 -9.42 7.77 -19.59
CA LEU A 237 -9.23 8.22 -18.22
C LEU A 237 -10.57 8.72 -17.66
N SER A 238 -10.91 8.26 -16.46
CA SER A 238 -12.17 8.61 -15.78
C SER A 238 -11.97 9.66 -14.69
N SER A 239 -10.78 9.69 -14.07
CA SER A 239 -10.40 10.68 -13.06
C SER A 239 -8.88 10.87 -13.10
N VAL A 240 -8.41 12.11 -13.06
CA VAL A 240 -6.98 12.45 -13.03
C VAL A 240 -6.76 13.64 -12.09
N GLY A 241 -5.68 13.58 -11.31
CA GLY A 241 -5.28 14.65 -10.40
C GLY A 241 -5.55 14.31 -8.93
N GLY A 242 -5.86 15.33 -8.12
CA GLY A 242 -6.13 15.18 -6.69
C GLY A 242 -7.62 15.27 -6.39
N GLU A 243 -8.02 14.70 -5.25
CA GLU A 243 -9.36 14.92 -4.72
C GLU A 243 -9.68 16.43 -4.56
N PRO A 244 -10.96 16.85 -4.56
CA PRO A 244 -11.33 18.27 -4.56
C PRO A 244 -10.76 19.12 -3.41
N ALA A 245 -10.44 18.50 -2.27
CA ALA A 245 -9.82 19.14 -1.12
C ALA A 245 -8.30 19.37 -1.29
N VAL A 246 -7.66 18.63 -2.19
CA VAL A 246 -6.21 18.64 -2.44
C VAL A 246 -5.87 19.53 -3.65
N ALA A 247 -6.62 19.38 -4.74
CA ALA A 247 -6.34 20.06 -6.01
C ALA A 247 -7.61 20.63 -6.68
N LEU A 248 -7.39 21.53 -7.64
CA LEU A 248 -8.38 21.90 -8.64
C LEU A 248 -8.52 20.79 -9.69
N PRO A 249 -9.63 20.75 -10.46
CA PRO A 249 -9.77 19.81 -11.57
C PRO A 249 -8.57 19.88 -12.52
N ALA A 250 -8.07 18.72 -12.94
CA ALA A 250 -6.95 18.63 -13.86
C ALA A 250 -7.31 19.26 -15.22
N GLU A 251 -6.39 20.06 -15.76
CA GLU A 251 -6.51 20.69 -17.07
C GLU A 251 -5.77 19.85 -18.11
N PHE A 252 -6.46 19.31 -19.11
CA PHE A 252 -5.83 18.57 -20.20
C PHE A 252 -5.01 19.50 -21.09
N LEU A 253 -3.75 19.14 -21.36
CA LEU A 253 -2.79 20.01 -22.04
C LEU A 253 -2.76 19.84 -23.58
N ALA A 254 -3.67 19.06 -24.17
CA ALA A 254 -3.86 18.90 -25.61
C ALA A 254 -2.56 19.00 -26.45
N VAL A 255 -1.56 18.19 -26.08
CA VAL A 255 -0.31 18.09 -26.83
C VAL A 255 -0.62 17.47 -28.20
N GLU A 256 0.10 17.89 -29.24
CA GLU A 256 -0.17 17.46 -30.61
C GLU A 256 -0.25 15.93 -30.74
N GLY A 257 -1.38 15.42 -31.24
CA GLY A 257 -1.66 13.99 -31.37
C GLY A 257 -2.31 13.31 -30.15
N GLN A 258 -2.53 14.03 -29.03
CA GLN A 258 -3.19 13.50 -27.84
C GLN A 258 -4.66 13.90 -27.76
N THR A 259 -5.49 13.02 -27.22
CA THR A 259 -6.93 13.22 -27.06
C THR A 259 -7.44 12.57 -25.77
N GLU A 260 -8.45 13.17 -25.16
CA GLU A 260 -9.21 12.55 -24.05
C GLU A 260 -10.25 11.55 -24.54
N VAL A 261 -10.50 11.50 -25.86
CA VAL A 261 -11.37 10.49 -26.47
C VAL A 261 -10.74 9.10 -26.26
N PRO A 262 -11.55 8.05 -26.02
CA PRO A 262 -11.04 6.69 -25.89
C PRO A 262 -10.11 6.29 -27.04
N GLN A 263 -8.96 5.71 -26.70
CA GLN A 263 -7.90 5.36 -27.65
C GLN A 263 -7.73 3.85 -27.74
N ASP A 264 -7.52 3.33 -28.94
CA ASP A 264 -7.08 1.95 -29.13
C ASP A 264 -5.56 1.90 -29.00
N ILE A 265 -5.05 0.89 -28.29
CA ILE A 265 -3.62 0.70 -28.02
C ILE A 265 -3.19 -0.64 -28.64
N PRO A 266 -2.70 -0.64 -29.89
CA PRO A 266 -2.18 -1.85 -30.52
C PRO A 266 -1.03 -2.48 -29.72
N PRO A 267 -0.74 -3.78 -29.91
CA PRO A 267 0.46 -4.42 -29.40
C PRO A 267 1.72 -3.61 -29.68
N GLY A 268 2.51 -3.36 -28.63
CA GLY A 268 3.74 -2.57 -28.64
C GLY A 268 3.55 -1.05 -28.53
N ALA A 269 2.32 -0.52 -28.59
CA ALA A 269 2.06 0.91 -28.57
C ALA A 269 1.85 1.48 -27.16
N VAL A 270 2.08 2.79 -27.02
CA VAL A 270 1.85 3.55 -25.79
C VAL A 270 0.81 4.63 -26.05
N ALA A 271 -0.24 4.69 -25.23
CA ALA A 271 -1.11 5.85 -25.13
C ALA A 271 -0.61 6.76 -24.01
N SER A 272 -0.67 8.08 -24.22
CA SER A 272 -0.24 9.06 -23.23
C SER A 272 -1.18 10.25 -23.16
N TRP A 273 -1.42 10.72 -21.94
CA TRP A 273 -2.20 11.91 -21.63
C TRP A 273 -1.38 12.84 -20.73
N HIS A 274 -1.45 14.14 -20.99
CA HIS A 274 -0.76 15.16 -20.20
C HIS A 274 -1.77 16.13 -19.61
N TYR A 275 -1.63 16.37 -18.32
CA TYR A 275 -2.48 17.25 -17.54
C TYR A 275 -1.63 18.26 -16.78
N ARG A 276 -2.24 19.41 -16.48
CA ARG A 276 -1.76 20.33 -15.46
C ARG A 276 -2.69 20.26 -14.27
N VAL A 277 -2.13 20.07 -13.08
CA VAL A 277 -2.90 19.97 -11.84
C VAL A 277 -2.44 21.08 -10.91
N ARG A 278 -3.36 21.98 -10.53
CA ARG A 278 -3.08 23.06 -9.58
C ARG A 278 -3.56 22.65 -8.18
N PHE A 279 -2.68 22.73 -7.19
CA PHE A 279 -3.01 22.46 -5.80
C PHE A 279 -3.84 23.59 -5.18
N ARG A 280 -4.63 23.26 -4.16
CA ARG A 280 -5.37 24.26 -3.40
C ARG A 280 -4.42 25.15 -2.60
N ASN A 281 -4.80 26.40 -2.39
CA ASN A 281 -4.05 27.37 -1.57
C ASN A 281 -3.96 26.98 -0.08
N ASN A 282 -4.80 26.05 0.37
CA ASN A 282 -4.81 25.52 1.74
C ASN A 282 -4.29 24.07 1.81
N LEU A 283 -3.53 23.61 0.80
CA LEU A 283 -2.87 22.31 0.84
C LEU A 283 -2.02 22.22 2.11
N ALA A 284 -2.29 21.23 2.95
CA ALA A 284 -1.51 20.97 4.14
C ALA A 284 -0.20 20.27 3.76
N PRO A 285 0.94 20.60 4.41
CA PRO A 285 2.17 19.84 4.24
C PRO A 285 1.96 18.36 4.60
N SER A 286 2.58 17.47 3.84
CA SER A 286 2.62 16.05 4.12
C SER A 286 3.34 15.80 5.44
N ARG A 287 2.64 15.17 6.39
CA ARG A 287 3.16 14.82 7.72
C ARG A 287 2.75 13.41 8.09
N LEU A 288 3.70 12.61 8.55
CA LEU A 288 3.42 11.27 9.06
C LEU A 288 2.41 11.35 10.21
N TYR A 289 1.49 10.40 10.29
CA TYR A 289 0.39 10.39 11.28
C TYR A 289 0.89 10.56 12.71
N TYR A 290 2.04 9.96 13.06
CA TYR A 290 2.65 10.06 14.40
C TYR A 290 3.37 11.39 14.67
N LEU A 291 3.44 12.29 13.70
CA LEU A 291 3.98 13.65 13.83
C LEU A 291 2.89 14.74 13.69
N ARG A 292 1.62 14.37 13.48
CA ARG A 292 0.55 15.35 13.26
C ARG A 292 0.19 16.13 14.52
N GLY A 293 0.44 15.59 15.71
CA GLY A 293 0.22 16.29 16.97
C GLY A 293 1.31 16.04 18.01
N PRO A 294 1.27 16.79 19.13
CA PRO A 294 2.23 16.65 20.20
C PRO A 294 2.16 15.25 20.85
N ARG A 295 3.31 14.78 21.34
CA ARG A 295 3.37 13.53 22.11
C ARG A 295 2.72 13.70 23.47
N THR A 296 2.16 12.62 23.99
CA THR A 296 1.74 12.49 25.39
C THR A 296 2.79 11.66 26.12
N GLY A 297 3.70 12.33 26.84
CA GLY A 297 4.91 11.69 27.37
C GLY A 297 5.74 11.10 26.24
N ASP A 298 6.07 9.81 26.34
CA ASP A 298 6.88 9.10 25.33
C ASP A 298 6.05 8.55 24.16
N MET A 299 4.72 8.71 24.15
CA MET A 299 3.85 8.16 23.12
C MET A 299 3.40 9.24 22.14
N TYR A 300 3.45 8.96 20.84
CA TYR A 300 2.77 9.79 19.86
C TYR A 300 1.24 9.61 19.99
N GLN A 301 0.49 10.62 19.57
CA GLN A 301 -0.95 10.51 19.46
C GLN A 301 -1.31 9.98 18.07
N TRP A 302 -2.28 9.07 18.02
CA TRP A 302 -2.81 8.55 16.74
C TRP A 302 -3.75 9.58 16.12
N ILE A 303 -3.16 10.57 15.43
CA ILE A 303 -3.89 11.62 14.73
C ILE A 303 -3.64 11.38 13.25
N GLY A 304 -4.40 10.47 12.65
CA GLY A 304 -4.25 10.06 11.26
C GLY A 304 -5.61 9.81 10.61
N GLU A 305 -5.62 9.67 9.29
CA GLU A 305 -6.80 9.19 8.58
C GLU A 305 -7.04 7.72 8.89
N SER A 306 -8.29 7.34 9.12
CA SER A 306 -8.70 5.94 9.25
C SER A 306 -8.21 5.12 8.05
N GLY A 307 -7.64 3.96 8.34
CA GLY A 307 -6.92 3.11 7.40
C GLY A 307 -5.40 3.33 7.34
N SER A 308 -4.84 4.29 8.08
CA SER A 308 -3.38 4.48 8.21
C SER A 308 -2.77 3.71 9.40
N GLU A 309 -3.60 3.02 10.20
CA GLU A 309 -3.31 2.35 11.50
C GLU A 309 -2.12 1.39 11.50
N SER A 310 -1.71 0.92 10.33
CA SER A 310 -0.67 -0.08 10.15
C SER A 310 0.33 0.26 9.04
N LEU A 311 0.22 1.45 8.43
CA LEU A 311 1.07 1.86 7.33
C LEU A 311 2.26 2.66 7.83
N PRO A 312 3.47 2.50 7.25
CA PRO A 312 4.64 3.28 7.65
C PRO A 312 4.52 4.78 7.29
N ARG A 313 3.55 5.12 6.42
CA ARG A 313 3.25 6.47 5.94
C ARG A 313 1.73 6.67 5.90
N ASN A 314 1.29 7.91 5.67
CA ASN A 314 -0.13 8.17 5.43
C ASN A 314 -0.59 7.39 4.19
N ARG A 315 -1.80 6.83 4.26
CA ARG A 315 -2.38 6.01 3.19
C ARG A 315 -2.59 6.78 1.88
N ARG A 316 -2.91 8.06 1.96
CA ARG A 316 -3.46 8.84 0.84
C ARG A 316 -2.36 9.54 0.05
N SER A 317 -2.22 9.19 -1.23
CA SER A 317 -1.46 9.99 -2.19
C SER A 317 -2.19 11.31 -2.52
N LEU A 318 -1.42 12.35 -2.86
CA LEU A 318 -1.98 13.64 -3.25
C LEU A 318 -2.58 13.63 -4.65
N LEU A 319 -2.03 12.82 -5.54
CA LEU A 319 -2.41 12.75 -6.94
C LEU A 319 -2.53 11.28 -7.38
N SER A 320 -3.51 11.00 -8.23
CA SER A 320 -3.73 9.69 -8.83
C SER A 320 -4.38 9.80 -10.20
N ALA A 321 -4.42 8.69 -10.92
CA ALA A 321 -5.24 8.55 -12.12
C ALA A 321 -6.04 7.24 -12.04
N VAL A 322 -7.27 7.29 -12.54
CA VAL A 322 -8.16 6.14 -12.69
C VAL A 322 -8.56 6.07 -14.16
N GLY A 323 -8.32 4.93 -14.78
CA GLY A 323 -8.67 4.69 -16.17
C GLY A 323 -9.37 3.36 -16.38
N GLU A 324 -9.84 3.18 -17.60
CA GLU A 324 -10.45 1.95 -18.06
C GLU A 324 -9.82 1.51 -19.39
N ILE A 325 -9.73 0.20 -19.59
CA ILE A 325 -9.30 -0.42 -20.84
C ILE A 325 -10.20 -1.62 -21.13
N ASN A 326 -10.38 -1.95 -22.41
CA ASN A 326 -11.06 -3.18 -22.84
C ASN A 326 -10.06 -4.14 -23.47
N LEU A 327 -9.82 -5.27 -22.82
CA LEU A 327 -8.90 -6.30 -23.30
C LEU A 327 -9.67 -7.34 -24.12
N TYR A 328 -9.21 -7.62 -25.35
CA TYR A 328 -9.77 -8.66 -26.21
C TYR A 328 -8.91 -9.92 -26.16
N ILE A 329 -9.56 -11.05 -25.85
CA ILE A 329 -8.93 -12.36 -25.70
C ILE A 329 -9.69 -13.32 -26.60
N SER A 330 -8.98 -14.03 -27.47
CA SER A 330 -9.59 -14.86 -28.52
C SER A 330 -10.48 -15.97 -27.95
N GLU A 331 -10.15 -16.45 -26.76
CA GLU A 331 -10.84 -17.51 -26.02
C GLU A 331 -12.08 -17.02 -25.27
N ILE A 332 -12.38 -15.71 -25.32
CA ILE A 332 -13.46 -15.08 -24.56
C ILE A 332 -14.32 -14.24 -25.49
N ASP A 333 -15.62 -14.56 -25.54
CA ASP A 333 -16.56 -13.96 -26.50
C ASP A 333 -16.73 -12.44 -26.36
N GLU A 334 -16.65 -11.92 -25.13
CA GLU A 334 -16.80 -10.49 -24.83
C GLU A 334 -15.49 -9.89 -24.32
N PRO A 335 -15.19 -8.63 -24.69
CA PRO A 335 -14.03 -7.93 -24.14
C PRO A 335 -14.13 -7.79 -22.62
N VAL A 336 -12.98 -7.71 -21.97
CA VAL A 336 -12.87 -7.56 -20.53
C VAL A 336 -12.61 -6.10 -20.21
N ARG A 337 -13.62 -5.42 -19.68
CA ARG A 337 -13.45 -4.07 -19.14
C ARG A 337 -12.68 -4.14 -17.83
N ILE A 338 -11.50 -3.53 -17.78
CA ILE A 338 -10.65 -3.44 -16.59
C ILE A 338 -10.60 -1.98 -16.17
N VAL A 339 -10.98 -1.70 -14.92
CA VAL A 339 -10.81 -0.39 -14.29
C VAL A 339 -9.60 -0.44 -13.37
N TRP A 340 -8.63 0.44 -13.63
CA TRP A 340 -7.38 0.53 -12.89
C TRP A 340 -7.27 1.90 -12.21
N GLY A 341 -6.44 1.98 -11.16
CA GLY A 341 -6.17 3.22 -10.45
C GLY A 341 -4.78 3.18 -9.84
N GLU A 342 -3.96 4.16 -10.19
CA GLU A 342 -2.56 4.25 -9.78
C GLU A 342 -2.26 5.59 -9.09
N GLU A 343 -1.42 5.54 -8.05
CA GLU A 343 -0.90 6.74 -7.41
C GLU A 343 0.13 7.41 -8.33
N ALA A 344 0.14 8.74 -8.37
CA ALA A 344 1.16 9.46 -9.12
C ALA A 344 2.48 9.45 -8.34
N GLU A 345 3.60 9.26 -9.06
CA GLU A 345 4.95 9.32 -8.51
C GLU A 345 5.82 10.27 -9.32
N TYR A 346 6.78 10.91 -8.66
CA TYR A 346 7.87 11.58 -9.35
C TYR A 346 8.88 10.54 -9.82
N VAL A 347 9.29 10.64 -11.08
CA VAL A 347 10.34 9.79 -11.66
C VAL A 347 11.54 10.67 -11.99
N GLY A 348 12.59 10.52 -11.19
CA GLY A 348 13.87 11.21 -11.41
C GLY A 348 14.92 10.27 -12.00
N VAL A 349 15.92 10.83 -12.67
CA VAL A 349 17.07 10.08 -13.19
C VAL A 349 18.34 10.68 -12.62
N ASP A 350 19.07 9.90 -11.85
CA ASP A 350 20.43 10.20 -11.44
C ASP A 350 21.41 9.54 -12.42
N GLY A 351 22.39 10.29 -12.93
CA GLY A 351 23.31 9.77 -13.94
C GLY A 351 24.19 8.60 -13.46
N ALA A 352 24.37 8.44 -12.15
CA ALA A 352 25.15 7.35 -11.55
C ALA A 352 24.27 6.20 -11.01
N LEU A 353 23.10 6.53 -10.46
CA LEU A 353 22.22 5.57 -9.78
C LEU A 353 21.04 5.10 -10.65
N GLY A 354 20.76 5.77 -11.76
CA GLY A 354 19.65 5.46 -12.67
C GLY A 354 18.33 6.09 -12.25
N GLU A 355 17.23 5.49 -12.70
CA GLU A 355 15.88 5.92 -12.36
C GLU A 355 15.60 5.70 -10.86
N PHE A 356 15.00 6.69 -10.21
CA PHE A 356 14.44 6.58 -8.87
C PHE A 356 13.03 7.15 -8.84
N ARG A 357 12.20 6.61 -7.95
CA ARG A 357 10.80 7.01 -7.79
C ARG A 357 10.55 7.55 -6.39
N LYS A 358 9.72 8.59 -6.31
CA LYS A 358 9.34 9.21 -5.04
C LYS A 358 7.85 9.53 -5.01
N PRO A 359 7.21 9.44 -3.84
CA PRO A 359 5.84 9.90 -3.68
C PRO A 359 5.77 11.42 -3.78
N VAL A 360 4.61 11.93 -4.19
CA VAL A 360 4.32 13.38 -4.19
C VAL A 360 3.98 13.85 -2.78
N LEU A 361 4.69 14.86 -2.28
CA LEU A 361 4.55 15.37 -0.92
C LEU A 361 4.28 16.88 -0.92
N GLY A 362 3.28 17.29 -0.14
CA GLY A 362 3.02 18.69 0.12
C GLY A 362 4.11 19.27 1.03
N THR A 363 4.68 20.40 0.68
CA THR A 363 5.71 21.08 1.46
C THR A 363 5.34 22.56 1.67
N PRO A 364 5.76 23.21 2.78
CA PRO A 364 5.70 24.67 2.84
C PRO A 364 6.56 25.31 1.75
N ALA A 365 6.18 26.51 1.31
CA ALA A 365 6.96 27.31 0.34
C ALA A 365 8.40 27.58 0.81
N VAL A 366 8.60 27.72 2.13
CA VAL A 366 9.92 27.88 2.75
C VAL A 366 10.10 26.83 3.83
N ALA A 367 11.09 25.95 3.65
CA ALA A 367 11.55 25.06 4.69
C ALA A 367 12.58 25.77 5.58
N VAL A 368 12.49 25.55 6.89
CA VAL A 368 13.33 26.19 7.91
C VAL A 368 14.01 25.12 8.74
N ALA A 369 15.33 25.21 8.86
CA ALA A 369 16.12 24.38 9.77
C ALA A 369 16.99 25.26 10.68
N VAL A 370 17.16 24.84 11.93
CA VAL A 370 18.01 25.51 12.91
C VAL A 370 19.17 24.59 13.28
N GLU A 371 20.40 25.12 13.19
CA GLU A 371 21.62 24.40 13.50
C GLU A 371 22.42 25.10 14.62
N PRO A 372 22.81 24.37 15.69
CA PRO A 372 22.47 22.98 15.96
C PRO A 372 20.99 22.82 16.38
N SER A 373 20.38 21.67 16.06
CA SER A 373 18.97 21.37 16.41
C SER A 373 18.74 21.18 17.91
N GLN A 374 19.80 20.92 18.67
CA GLN A 374 19.81 20.88 20.13
C GLN A 374 21.10 21.51 20.64
N MET A 375 21.00 22.25 21.74
CA MET A 375 22.15 22.86 22.39
C MET A 375 22.04 22.66 23.90
N ILE A 376 23.13 22.23 24.53
CA ILE A 376 23.24 22.14 25.99
C ILE A 376 23.76 23.48 26.50
N TRP A 377 23.00 24.11 27.38
CA TRP A 377 23.37 25.40 27.97
C TRP A 377 23.87 25.22 29.42
N PRO A 378 25.11 25.61 29.75
CA PRO A 378 25.59 25.57 31.13
C PRO A 378 24.87 26.62 31.98
N MET A 379 24.50 26.30 33.22
CA MET A 379 23.85 27.24 34.16
C MET A 379 24.80 28.30 34.76
N GLY A 380 25.87 28.65 34.05
CA GLY A 380 26.87 29.65 34.44
C GLY A 380 26.57 31.06 33.89
N PRO A 381 27.51 32.02 33.96
CA PRO A 381 27.29 33.37 33.45
C PRO A 381 26.89 33.36 31.95
N GLY A 382 26.00 34.29 31.58
CA GLY A 382 25.23 34.31 30.33
C GLY A 382 26.05 34.62 29.09
N ASP A 383 26.79 33.62 28.59
CA ASP A 383 27.47 33.70 27.31
C ASP A 383 26.47 33.63 26.15
N SER A 384 26.60 34.53 25.17
CA SER A 384 25.84 34.44 23.93
C SER A 384 26.27 33.20 23.12
N ARG A 385 25.31 32.50 22.52
CA ARG A 385 25.58 31.45 21.53
C ARG A 385 24.93 31.81 20.21
N SER A 386 25.61 31.45 19.13
CA SER A 386 25.08 31.61 17.78
C SER A 386 24.38 30.33 17.35
N VAL A 387 23.25 30.50 16.66
CA VAL A 387 22.57 29.45 15.91
C VAL A 387 22.47 29.89 14.47
N SER A 388 22.55 28.94 13.55
CA SER A 388 22.34 29.19 12.12
C SER A 388 20.90 28.83 11.77
N VAL A 389 20.23 29.69 11.02
CA VAL A 389 18.92 29.37 10.43
C VAL A 389 19.12 29.19 8.94
N VAL A 390 18.84 27.97 8.45
CA VAL A 390 18.90 27.62 7.04
C VAL A 390 17.49 27.70 6.49
N LEU A 391 17.30 28.53 5.47
CA LEU A 391 16.06 28.65 4.72
C LEU A 391 16.25 28.00 3.35
N ARG A 392 15.30 27.16 2.94
CA ARG A 392 15.26 26.58 1.60
C ARG A 392 13.93 26.96 0.95
N ASN A 393 13.99 27.54 -0.25
CA ASN A 393 12.82 27.81 -1.05
C ASN A 393 12.39 26.54 -1.79
N GLU A 394 11.12 26.19 -1.66
CA GLU A 394 10.46 25.11 -2.39
C GLU A 394 9.48 25.66 -3.44
N ALA A 395 9.12 26.94 -3.37
CA ALA A 395 8.15 27.53 -4.28
C ALA A 395 8.82 27.90 -5.62
N ALA A 396 8.22 27.49 -6.73
CA ALA A 396 8.73 27.82 -8.07
C ALA A 396 8.75 29.33 -8.36
N SER A 397 7.92 30.10 -7.65
CA SER A 397 7.83 31.57 -7.78
C SER A 397 8.83 32.35 -6.91
N GLY A 398 9.62 31.65 -6.10
CA GLY A 398 10.49 32.26 -5.10
C GLY A 398 9.75 32.66 -3.83
N SER A 399 10.52 32.92 -2.77
CA SER A 399 9.97 33.29 -1.47
C SER A 399 10.70 34.48 -0.85
N THR A 400 9.94 35.49 -0.42
CA THR A 400 10.46 36.64 0.34
C THR A 400 9.80 36.70 1.71
N GLY A 401 10.54 37.14 2.72
CA GLY A 401 9.96 37.27 4.06
C GLY A 401 10.91 37.78 5.12
N LYS A 402 10.53 37.56 6.38
CA LYS A 402 11.37 37.82 7.55
C LYS A 402 11.46 36.56 8.38
N VAL A 403 12.65 36.25 8.87
CA VAL A 403 12.91 35.20 9.83
C VAL A 403 13.24 35.81 11.18
N SER A 404 12.66 35.26 12.24
CA SER A 404 12.90 35.62 13.64
C SER A 404 12.86 34.34 14.48
N LEU A 405 13.56 34.33 15.61
CA LEU A 405 13.52 33.21 16.55
C LEU A 405 12.62 33.55 17.73
N GLU A 406 11.67 32.67 18.03
CA GLU A 406 10.92 32.72 19.29
C GLU A 406 11.77 32.10 20.41
N ALA A 407 12.07 32.89 21.43
CA ALA A 407 12.87 32.45 22.57
C ALA A 407 12.03 32.39 23.86
N PRO A 408 12.38 31.50 24.82
CA PRO A 408 11.72 31.46 26.12
C PRO A 408 11.83 32.80 26.88
N THR A 409 10.91 33.01 27.81
CA THR A 409 10.93 34.21 28.67
C THR A 409 12.30 34.41 29.33
N GLY A 410 12.85 35.63 29.20
CA GLY A 410 14.14 36.02 29.78
C GLY A 410 15.34 35.86 28.83
N TRP A 411 15.14 35.33 27.63
CA TRP A 411 16.17 35.22 26.60
C TRP A 411 16.10 36.40 25.63
N GLU A 412 17.26 36.83 25.14
CA GLU A 412 17.38 37.87 24.12
C GLU A 412 17.93 37.27 22.83
N VAL A 413 17.28 37.58 21.70
CA VAL A 413 17.71 37.14 20.36
C VAL A 413 18.24 38.34 19.60
N ARG A 414 19.46 38.23 19.07
CA ARG A 414 20.06 39.24 18.19
C ARG A 414 20.66 38.59 16.93
N PRO A 415 20.34 39.09 15.72
CA PRO A 415 19.35 40.14 15.43
C PRO A 415 17.90 39.67 15.71
N GLU A 416 16.99 40.61 16.01
CA GLU A 416 15.57 40.29 16.27
C GLU A 416 14.87 39.68 15.05
N SER A 417 15.22 40.17 13.86
CA SER A 417 14.75 39.58 12.60
C SER A 417 15.75 39.84 11.47
N ILE A 418 15.74 38.96 10.48
CA ILE A 418 16.50 39.09 9.24
C ILE A 418 15.51 38.99 8.08
N SER A 419 15.57 39.90 7.12
CA SER A 419 14.78 39.78 5.88
C SER A 419 15.49 38.87 4.90
N PHE A 420 14.74 38.07 4.15
CA PHE A 420 15.27 37.18 3.12
C PHE A 420 14.51 37.31 1.81
N ASP A 421 15.19 36.96 0.73
CA ASP A 421 14.67 36.84 -0.63
C ASP A 421 15.35 35.62 -1.26
N LEU A 422 14.55 34.60 -1.57
CA LEU A 422 14.96 33.27 -2.04
C LEU A 422 14.21 32.95 -3.33
N GLY A 423 14.43 33.77 -4.35
CA GLY A 423 13.92 33.61 -5.72
C GLY A 423 14.04 32.18 -6.25
#